data_AF-T0KC61-F1
#
_entry.id   AF-T0KC61-F1
#
_cell.length_a   1.000
_cell.length_b   1.000
_cell.length_c   1.000
_cell.angle_alpha   90.00
_cell.angle_beta   90.00
_cell.angle_gamma   90.00
#
_symmetry.space_group_name_H-M   'P 1'
#
loop_
_entity.id
_entity.type
_entity.pdbx_description
1 polymer ?
#
loop_
_entity_poly.entity_id
_entity_poly.type
_entity_poly.pdbx_seq_one_letter_code
_entity_poly.pdbx_strand_id
1 'polypeptide(L)'
;MLCLYENLEEAAASVSAIIAERIIPATLEFMDQPTLEVVEDFAKIGLPTDVQAVLLIEQDGHPEAVARDMQSIAKICQQYGAKEVNIAHSEEEAKCTFNSETIRFICPRPLKPDDHFRRCHSSPV
;
A
#
# COMPACT_ATOMS: atom_id res chain seq x y z
N MET A 1 -1.68 -5.51 -6.11
CA MET A 1 -0.36 -5.18 -6.69
C MET A 1 0.43 -4.43 -5.66
N LEU A 2 1.73 -4.68 -5.60
CA LEU A 2 2.67 -4.06 -4.67
C LEU A 2 3.75 -3.35 -5.47
N CYS A 3 4.04 -2.10 -5.11
CA CYS A 3 5.08 -1.30 -5.73
C CYS A 3 6.06 -0.79 -4.67
N LEU A 4 7.35 -0.92 -4.94
CA LEU A 4 8.44 -0.48 -4.06
C LEU A 4 9.10 0.78 -4.63
N TYR A 5 9.37 1.76 -3.79
CA TYR A 5 10.01 3.02 -4.18
C TYR A 5 11.22 3.34 -3.28
N GLU A 6 12.28 3.84 -3.91
CA GLU A 6 13.46 4.37 -3.21
C GLU A 6 13.32 5.85 -2.84
N ASN A 7 12.24 6.51 -3.25
CA ASN A 7 11.93 7.88 -2.89
C ASN A 7 10.43 8.05 -2.59
N LEU A 8 10.13 8.71 -1.48
CA LEU A 8 8.77 9.02 -1.04
C LEU A 8 8.02 9.94 -2.02
N GLU A 9 8.72 10.91 -2.60
CA GLU A 9 8.15 11.90 -3.53
C GLU A 9 7.70 11.22 -4.85
N GLU A 10 8.48 10.25 -5.31
CA GLU A 10 8.19 9.43 -6.50
C GLU A 10 6.95 8.56 -6.28
N ALA A 11 6.83 7.94 -5.10
CA ALA A 11 5.65 7.20 -4.73
C ALA A 11 4.40 8.10 -4.70
N ALA A 12 4.49 9.29 -4.09
CA ALA A 12 3.37 10.24 -4.04
C ALA A 12 3.00 10.80 -5.43
N ALA A 13 4.00 11.05 -6.28
CA ALA A 13 3.80 11.48 -7.66
C ALA A 13 3.09 10.39 -8.49
N SER A 14 3.44 9.12 -8.28
CA SER A 14 2.77 7.97 -8.89
C SER A 14 1.27 7.93 -8.54
N VAL A 15 0.92 8.11 -7.26
CA VAL A 15 -0.48 8.18 -6.82
C VAL A 15 -1.21 9.32 -7.50
N SER A 16 -0.59 10.49 -7.56
CA SER A 16 -1.17 11.67 -8.21
C SER A 16 -1.42 11.44 -9.70
N ALA A 17 -0.49 10.77 -10.39
CA ALA A 17 -0.61 10.44 -11.80
C ALA A 17 -1.72 9.41 -12.08
N ILE A 18 -1.85 8.38 -11.23
CA ILE A 18 -2.94 7.39 -11.32
C ILE A 18 -4.31 8.08 -11.29
N ILE A 19 -4.51 8.99 -10.31
CA ILE A 19 -5.77 9.74 -10.19
C ILE A 19 -5.98 10.72 -11.35
N ALA A 20 -4.91 11.33 -11.87
CA ALA A 20 -4.98 12.25 -13.02
C ALA A 20 -5.42 11.54 -14.32
N GLU A 21 -5.02 10.29 -14.50
CA GLU A 21 -5.46 9.41 -15.60
C GLU A 21 -6.91 8.90 -15.41
N ARG A 22 -7.61 9.36 -14.36
CA ARG A 22 -8.98 8.94 -13.99
C ARG A 22 -9.13 7.46 -13.67
N ILE A 23 -8.03 6.81 -13.29
CA ILE A 23 -8.07 5.45 -12.77
C ILE A 23 -8.22 5.57 -11.25
N ILE A 24 -9.34 5.11 -10.71
CA ILE A 24 -9.60 5.12 -9.27
C ILE A 24 -9.45 3.70 -8.75
N PRO A 25 -8.42 3.39 -7.95
CA PRO A 25 -8.30 2.13 -7.24
C PRO A 25 -9.45 1.87 -6.29
N ALA A 26 -9.85 0.60 -6.17
CA ALA A 26 -10.75 0.15 -5.13
C ALA A 26 -10.11 0.36 -3.75
N THR A 27 -8.84 -0.06 -3.62
CA THR A 27 -8.02 0.17 -2.42
C THR A 27 -6.66 0.70 -2.84
N LEU A 28 -6.20 1.76 -2.17
CA LEU A 28 -4.83 2.28 -2.31
C LEU A 28 -4.29 2.57 -0.92
N GLU A 29 -3.26 1.83 -0.52
CA GLU A 29 -2.55 2.04 0.75
C GLU A 29 -1.11 2.47 0.48
N PHE A 30 -0.66 3.47 1.22
CA PHE A 30 0.66 4.06 1.11
C PHE A 30 1.35 3.96 2.47
N MET A 31 2.53 3.36 2.51
CA MET A 31 3.37 3.26 3.71
C MET A 31 4.73 3.87 3.44
N ASP A 32 5.19 4.72 4.35
CA ASP A 32 6.53 5.26 4.37
C ASP A 32 7.49 4.37 5.17
N GLN A 33 8.80 4.56 4.95
CA GLN A 33 9.86 3.77 5.59
C GLN A 33 9.75 3.71 7.12
N PRO A 34 9.50 4.81 7.85
CA PRO A 34 9.37 4.74 9.31
C PRO A 34 8.22 3.83 9.74
N THR A 35 7.11 3.84 9.01
CA THR A 35 5.99 2.92 9.28
C THR A 35 6.38 1.48 8.99
N LEU A 36 7.09 1.21 7.90
CA LEU A 36 7.58 -0.13 7.56
C LEU A 36 8.52 -0.68 8.63
N GLU A 37 9.44 0.14 9.15
CA GLU A 37 10.35 -0.26 10.23
C GLU A 37 9.59 -0.63 11.50
N VAL A 38 8.62 0.20 11.92
CA VAL A 38 7.81 -0.07 13.12
C VAL A 38 6.96 -1.34 12.94
N VAL A 39 6.41 -1.53 11.74
CA VAL A 39 5.60 -2.70 11.42
C VAL A 39 6.46 -3.96 11.39
N GLU A 40 7.66 -3.90 10.83
CA GLU A 40 8.60 -5.03 10.83
C GLU A 40 9.10 -5.36 12.24
N ASP A 41 9.39 -4.35 13.07
CA ASP A 41 9.77 -4.55 14.46
C ASP A 41 8.68 -5.27 15.28
N PHE A 42 7.41 -4.96 14.97
CA PHE A 42 6.27 -5.56 15.65
C PHE A 42 5.89 -6.95 15.08
N ALA A 43 5.80 -7.07 13.76
CA ALA A 43 5.25 -8.25 13.08
C ALA A 43 6.30 -9.26 12.61
N LYS A 44 7.54 -8.83 12.35
CA LYS A 44 8.69 -9.65 11.92
C LYS A 44 8.38 -10.58 10.75
N ILE A 45 7.82 -10.02 9.68
CA ILE A 45 7.39 -10.80 8.52
C ILE A 45 8.31 -10.67 7.31
N GLY A 46 9.42 -9.95 7.44
CA GLY A 46 10.37 -9.74 6.37
C GLY A 46 9.91 -8.71 5.35
N LEU A 47 9.26 -7.63 5.79
CA LEU A 47 9.03 -6.49 4.91
C LEU A 47 10.37 -5.86 4.48
N PRO A 48 10.49 -5.40 3.22
CA PRO A 48 11.67 -4.66 2.79
C PRO A 48 11.75 -3.33 3.54
N THR A 49 12.74 -3.19 4.43
CA THR A 49 13.03 -1.95 5.15
C THR A 49 14.07 -1.09 4.41
N ASP A 50 14.61 -1.60 3.31
CA ASP A 50 15.57 -0.91 2.44
C ASP A 50 14.91 0.07 1.45
N VAL A 51 13.57 0.13 1.43
CA VAL A 51 12.79 1.03 0.57
C VAL A 51 12.26 2.23 1.36
N GLN A 52 12.09 3.37 0.66
CA GLN A 52 11.55 4.59 1.27
C GLN A 52 10.02 4.58 1.35
N ALA A 53 9.36 3.88 0.44
CA ALA A 53 7.91 3.76 0.42
C ALA A 53 7.42 2.48 -0.25
N VAL A 54 6.26 2.00 0.21
CA VAL A 54 5.52 0.89 -0.37
C VAL A 54 4.12 1.37 -0.72
N LEU A 55 3.68 1.02 -1.93
CA LEU A 55 2.33 1.32 -2.41
C LEU A 55 1.61 0.01 -2.72
N LEU A 56 0.44 -0.18 -2.12
CA LEU A 56 -0.42 -1.34 -2.34
C LEU A 56 -1.67 -0.89 -3.04
N ILE A 57 -1.96 -1.52 -4.17
CA ILE A 57 -3.07 -1.12 -5.04
C ILE A 57 -3.92 -2.34 -5.38
N GLU A 58 -5.19 -2.22 -5.06
CA GLU A 58 -6.23 -3.20 -5.35
C GLU A 58 -7.22 -2.61 -6.36
N GLN A 59 -7.65 -3.45 -7.29
CA GLN A 59 -8.70 -3.13 -8.25
C GLN A 59 -9.76 -4.21 -8.18
N ASP A 60 -11.02 -3.78 -8.18
CA ASP A 60 -12.19 -4.65 -8.20
C ASP A 60 -13.01 -4.46 -9.47
N GLY A 61 -13.95 -5.37 -9.71
CA GLY A 61 -14.85 -5.29 -10.85
C GLY A 61 -14.61 -6.38 -11.91
N HIS A 62 -14.87 -6.04 -13.18
CA HIS A 62 -14.85 -7.03 -14.26
C HIS A 62 -13.41 -7.42 -14.61
N PRO A 63 -13.08 -8.73 -14.78
CA PRO A 63 -11.70 -9.18 -14.98
C PRO A 63 -10.94 -8.46 -16.11
N GLU A 64 -11.61 -8.16 -17.22
CA GLU A 64 -10.98 -7.41 -18.32
C GLU A 64 -10.69 -5.95 -17.97
N ALA A 65 -11.56 -5.30 -17.19
CA ALA A 65 -11.35 -3.93 -16.74
C ALA A 65 -10.21 -3.88 -15.73
N VAL A 66 -10.23 -4.77 -14.73
CA VAL A 66 -9.16 -4.92 -13.73
C VAL A 66 -7.82 -5.15 -14.42
N ALA A 67 -7.73 -6.08 -15.38
CA ALA A 67 -6.48 -6.33 -16.09
C ALA A 67 -5.97 -5.08 -16.85
N ARG A 68 -6.86 -4.32 -17.50
CA ARG A 68 -6.49 -3.08 -18.21
C ARG A 68 -6.02 -1.98 -17.25
N ASP A 69 -6.76 -1.79 -16.15
CA ASP A 69 -6.46 -0.75 -15.18
C ASP A 69 -5.16 -1.07 -14.45
N MET A 70 -4.99 -2.32 -13.99
CA MET A 70 -3.76 -2.77 -13.33
C MET A 70 -2.53 -2.65 -14.23
N GLN A 71 -2.64 -2.96 -15.53
CA GLN A 71 -1.55 -2.73 -16.48
C GLN A 71 -1.23 -1.24 -16.66
N SER A 72 -2.25 -0.39 -16.68
CA SER A 72 -2.07 1.06 -16.82
C SER A 72 -1.42 1.65 -15.59
N ILE A 73 -1.89 1.28 -14.40
CA ILE A 73 -1.32 1.67 -13.12
C ILE A 73 0.13 1.19 -13.00
N ALA A 74 0.42 -0.06 -13.36
CA ALA A 74 1.79 -0.61 -13.32
C ALA A 74 2.75 0.19 -14.22
N LYS A 75 2.30 0.62 -15.40
CA LYS A 75 3.08 1.49 -16.29
C LYS A 75 3.34 2.86 -15.66
N ILE A 76 2.33 3.46 -15.04
CA ILE A 76 2.48 4.74 -14.34
C ILE A 76 3.49 4.58 -13.20
N CYS A 77 3.35 3.57 -12.34
CA CYS A 77 4.30 3.31 -11.27
C CYS A 77 5.74 3.18 -11.78
N GLN A 78 5.97 2.42 -12.86
CA GLN A 78 7.30 2.29 -13.46
C GLN A 78 7.84 3.62 -14.04
N GLN A 79 6.98 4.44 -14.65
CA GLN A 79 7.37 5.74 -15.19
C GLN A 79 7.76 6.75 -14.10
N TYR A 80 7.17 6.61 -12.92
CA TYR A 80 7.37 7.50 -11.78
C TYR A 80 8.30 6.90 -10.71
N GLY A 81 9.24 6.02 -11.10
CA GLY A 81 10.35 5.61 -10.25
C GLY A 81 10.13 4.35 -9.41
N ALA A 82 9.09 3.56 -9.66
CA ALA A 82 8.93 2.28 -8.98
C ALA A 82 10.08 1.34 -9.34
N LYS A 83 10.85 0.94 -8.33
CA LYS A 83 11.98 -0.01 -8.45
C LYS A 83 11.48 -1.41 -8.76
N GLU A 84 10.39 -1.80 -8.10
CA GLU A 84 9.76 -3.10 -8.26
C GLU A 84 8.25 -2.93 -8.32
N VAL A 85 7.62 -3.62 -9.26
CA VAL A 85 6.16 -3.67 -9.42
C VAL A 85 5.75 -5.13 -9.53
N ASN A 86 5.08 -5.63 -8.50
CA ASN A 86 4.61 -7.01 -8.43
C ASN A 86 3.08 -7.06 -8.57
N ILE A 87 2.62 -7.65 -9.67
CA ILE A 87 1.20 -7.82 -9.98
C ILE A 87 0.83 -9.26 -9.64
N ALA A 88 -0.08 -9.44 -8.68
CA ALA A 88 -0.68 -10.74 -8.41
C ALA A 88 -1.60 -11.14 -9.57
N HIS A 89 -1.46 -12.38 -10.06
CA HIS A 89 -2.19 -12.87 -11.24
C HIS A 89 -3.36 -13.80 -10.88
N SER A 90 -3.45 -14.25 -9.63
CA SER A 90 -4.57 -15.02 -9.08
C SER A 90 -5.20 -14.31 -7.88
N GLU A 91 -6.49 -14.54 -7.61
CA GLU A 91 -7.13 -14.10 -6.37
C GLU A 91 -6.40 -14.64 -5.12
N GLU A 92 -5.80 -15.82 -5.22
CA GLU A 92 -5.04 -16.45 -4.15
C GLU A 92 -3.71 -15.70 -3.92
N GLU A 93 -3.03 -15.30 -4.99
CA GLU A 93 -1.81 -14.48 -4.92
C GLU A 93 -2.12 -13.05 -4.47
N ALA A 94 -3.26 -12.49 -4.89
CA ALA A 94 -3.70 -11.18 -4.45
C ALA A 94 -3.97 -11.22 -2.94
N LYS A 95 -4.68 -12.25 -2.47
CA LYS A 95 -4.82 -12.54 -1.04
C LYS A 95 -3.49 -12.81 -0.36
N CYS A 96 -2.49 -13.46 -0.95
CA CYS A 96 -1.18 -13.59 -0.28
C CYS A 96 -0.40 -12.26 -0.24
N THR A 97 -0.58 -11.41 -1.25
CA THR A 97 0.04 -10.08 -1.33
C THR A 97 -0.61 -9.11 -0.31
N PHE A 98 -1.94 -9.17 -0.16
CA PHE A 98 -2.72 -8.32 0.74
C PHE A 98 -2.95 -8.91 2.15
N ASN A 99 -3.21 -10.22 2.24
CA ASN A 99 -3.32 -11.00 3.48
C ASN A 99 -1.98 -11.60 3.92
N SER A 100 -0.83 -11.05 3.51
CA SER A 100 0.32 -11.17 4.41
C SER A 100 -0.18 -10.56 5.73
N GLU A 101 -0.30 -11.38 6.77
CA GLU A 101 -1.12 -11.14 7.96
C GLU A 101 -0.68 -9.92 8.80
N THR A 102 0.25 -9.14 8.27
CA THR A 102 0.85 -7.92 8.81
C THR A 102 0.18 -6.64 8.33
N ILE A 103 -0.27 -6.54 7.08
CA ILE A 103 -0.77 -5.25 6.55
C ILE A 103 -2.16 -4.94 7.12
N ARG A 104 -2.95 -5.99 7.41
CA ARG A 104 -4.23 -5.86 8.13
C ARG A 104 -4.09 -5.36 9.57
N PHE A 105 -2.90 -5.45 10.17
CA PHE A 105 -2.64 -5.03 11.55
C PHE A 105 -2.53 -3.50 11.71
N ILE A 106 -2.33 -2.77 10.61
CA ILE A 106 -2.15 -1.31 10.60
C ILE A 106 -3.47 -0.56 10.91
N CYS A 107 -4.63 -1.22 10.94
CA CYS A 107 -5.88 -0.65 11.45
C CYS A 107 -6.58 -1.60 12.44
N PRO A 108 -6.30 -1.53 13.75
CA PRO A 108 -6.97 -2.36 14.73
C PRO A 108 -8.28 -1.72 15.19
N ARG A 109 -9.28 -1.46 14.32
CA ARG A 109 -10.68 -1.34 14.79
C ARG A 109 -11.76 -1.27 13.70
N PRO A 110 -12.91 -1.95 13.87
CA PRO A 110 -14.18 -1.42 13.37
C PRO A 110 -14.52 -0.17 14.18
N LEU A 111 -14.61 0.98 13.50
CA LEU A 111 -15.00 2.27 14.10
C LEU A 111 -16.33 2.10 14.85
N LYS A 112 -16.28 2.26 16.18
CA LYS A 112 -17.49 2.50 16.98
C LYS A 112 -17.78 4.00 17.00
N PRO A 113 -19.05 4.42 17.14
CA PRO A 113 -19.45 5.81 17.02
C PRO A 113 -18.85 6.78 18.05
N ASP A 114 -18.04 6.32 19.01
CA ASP A 114 -17.75 7.04 20.25
C ASP A 114 -16.28 7.46 20.45
N ASP A 115 -15.37 7.27 19.48
CA ASP A 115 -13.95 7.62 19.65
C ASP A 115 -13.69 9.14 19.44
N HIS A 116 -13.99 9.92 20.48
CA HIS A 116 -13.51 11.29 20.67
C HIS A 116 -12.03 11.29 21.10
N PHE A 117 -11.15 11.78 20.21
CA PHE A 117 -9.93 12.55 20.50
C PHE A 117 -9.32 12.36 21.92
N ARG A 118 -8.46 11.36 22.12
CA ARG A 118 -7.48 11.40 23.23
C ARG A 118 -6.05 11.16 22.77
N ARG A 119 -5.35 12.28 22.80
CA ARG A 119 -3.94 12.58 22.55
C ARG A 119 -2.95 11.61 23.18
N CYS A 120 -1.82 11.47 22.46
CA CYS A 120 -0.46 11.51 22.99
C CYS A 120 -0.38 12.07 24.42
N HIS A 121 0.08 11.29 25.40
CA HIS A 121 0.92 11.67 26.54
C HIS A 121 0.90 10.53 27.56
N SER A 122 1.98 9.74 27.60
CA SER A 122 2.74 9.38 28.82
C SER A 122 3.64 8.17 28.54
N SER A 123 4.91 8.45 28.24
CA SER A 123 6.00 7.50 28.41
C SER A 123 6.19 7.19 29.90
N PRO A 124 6.52 5.95 30.30
CA PRO A 124 6.84 5.64 31.69
C PRO A 124 8.31 5.99 32.00
N VAL A 125 8.52 6.75 33.07
CA VAL A 125 9.74 6.74 33.89
C VAL A 125 9.35 6.23 35.27
#